data_AF-A0A0P7ZHK1-F1
#
_entry.id   AF-A0A0P7ZHK1-F1
#
_cell.length_a   1.000
_cell.length_b   1.000
_cell.length_c   1.000
_cell.angle_alpha   90.00
_cell.angle_beta   90.00
_cell.angle_gamma   90.00
#
_symmetry.space_group_name_H-M   'P 1'
#
loop_
_entity.id
_entity.type
_entity.pdbx_description
1 polymer ?
#
loop_
_entity_poly.entity_id
_entity_poly.type
_entity_poly.pdbx_seq_one_letter_code
_entity_poly.pdbx_strand_id
1 'polypeptide(L)'
;MVSIRQLELNLEVAFEAASEVPEIADVRALWAQFEGELAGLEQRDHLRVAGDILVQLAGLCETKADLLWEDWQDAHNAEGPVMDSGWLEGMTRQTQELDFSELVNRSYHPSRERSSEENADEDSVVGDVDKMSLFDMIDALNDADLKSQALAVSHAENISDWVKALAAKQEESPQRLVDIQQQLKTPERDT
;
A
#
# COMPACT_ATOMS: atom_id res chain seq x y z
N MET A 1 24.93 -40.71 -8.28
CA MET A 1 24.38 -40.94 -6.93
C MET A 1 24.67 -39.71 -6.12
N VAL A 2 23.64 -38.93 -5.77
CA VAL A 2 23.78 -37.79 -4.85
C VAL A 2 24.09 -38.36 -3.47
N SER A 3 25.13 -37.88 -2.81
CA SER A 3 25.42 -38.25 -1.43
C SER A 3 24.38 -37.59 -0.53
N ILE A 4 23.77 -38.34 0.40
CA ILE A 4 22.80 -37.81 1.38
C ILE A 4 23.33 -36.55 2.07
N ARG A 5 24.62 -36.56 2.42
CA ARG A 5 25.27 -35.42 3.07
C ARG A 5 25.34 -34.18 2.18
N GLN A 6 25.47 -34.36 0.86
CA GLN A 6 25.46 -33.25 -0.10
C GLN A 6 24.05 -32.68 -0.25
N LEU A 7 23.03 -33.53 -0.26
CA LEU A 7 21.63 -33.11 -0.27
C LEU A 7 21.30 -32.29 0.98
N GLU A 8 21.68 -32.78 2.16
CA GLU A 8 21.46 -32.06 3.43
C GLU A 8 22.17 -30.70 3.44
N LEU A 9 23.39 -30.60 2.89
CA LEU A 9 24.11 -29.33 2.78
C LEU A 9 23.45 -28.36 1.77
N ASN A 10 23.00 -28.87 0.62
CA ASN A 10 22.29 -28.06 -0.38
C ASN A 10 20.97 -27.52 0.17
N LEU A 11 20.29 -28.34 0.97
CA LEU A 11 19.06 -27.99 1.67
C LEU A 11 19.32 -26.85 2.65
N GLU A 12 20.31 -27.01 3.55
CA GLU A 12 20.66 -26.00 4.55
C GLU A 12 20.96 -24.64 3.90
N VAL A 13 21.75 -24.62 2.82
CA VAL A 13 22.06 -23.38 2.08
C VAL A 13 20.81 -22.74 1.45
N ALA A 14 19.92 -23.55 0.85
CA ALA A 14 18.72 -23.03 0.21
C ALA A 14 17.72 -22.46 1.22
N PHE A 15 17.56 -23.11 2.37
CA PHE A 15 16.68 -22.63 3.44
C PHE A 15 17.23 -21.40 4.14
N GLU A 16 18.55 -21.33 4.35
CA GLU A 16 19.18 -20.13 4.90
C GLU A 16 18.91 -18.92 4.00
N ALA A 17 19.16 -19.06 2.70
CA ALA A 17 18.90 -17.99 1.72
C ALA A 17 17.41 -17.61 1.65
N ALA A 18 16.50 -18.58 1.74
CA ALA A 18 15.06 -18.29 1.78
C ALA A 18 14.62 -17.61 3.08
N SER A 19 15.30 -17.90 4.19
CA SER A 19 15.00 -17.31 5.51
C SER A 19 15.53 -15.87 5.65
N GLU A 20 16.55 -15.48 4.87
CA GLU A 20 17.01 -14.08 4.83
C GLU A 20 15.92 -13.12 4.33
N VAL A 21 15.10 -13.55 3.35
CA VAL A 21 13.99 -12.74 2.81
C VAL A 21 12.74 -13.61 2.58
N PRO A 22 11.98 -13.93 3.65
CA PRO A 22 10.85 -14.88 3.59
C PRO A 22 9.70 -14.42 2.69
N GLU A 23 9.44 -13.11 2.61
CA GLU A 23 8.35 -12.50 1.83
C GLU A 23 8.40 -12.88 0.34
N ILE A 24 9.61 -12.94 -0.24
CA ILE A 24 9.82 -13.26 -1.65
C ILE A 24 10.16 -14.74 -1.88
N ALA A 25 10.36 -15.51 -0.83
CA ALA A 25 10.73 -16.92 -0.95
C ALA A 25 9.62 -17.73 -1.65
N ASP A 26 9.99 -18.45 -2.72
CA ASP A 26 9.08 -19.37 -3.41
C ASP A 26 9.21 -20.78 -2.85
N VAL A 27 8.35 -21.07 -1.86
CA VAL A 27 8.27 -22.36 -1.16
C VAL A 27 7.98 -23.51 -2.14
N ARG A 28 7.22 -23.27 -3.22
CA ARG A 28 6.87 -24.32 -4.19
C ARG A 28 8.06 -24.66 -5.08
N ALA A 29 8.80 -23.64 -5.51
CA ALA A 29 10.06 -23.84 -6.24
C ALA A 29 11.09 -24.59 -5.38
N LEU A 30 11.20 -24.23 -4.09
CA LEU A 30 12.07 -24.89 -3.13
C LEU A 30 11.73 -26.39 -2.99
N TRP A 31 10.44 -26.73 -2.82
CA TRP A 31 10.00 -28.13 -2.78
C TRP A 31 10.31 -28.88 -4.09
N ALA A 32 9.98 -28.29 -5.24
CA ALA A 32 10.19 -28.92 -6.54
C ALA A 32 11.67 -29.21 -6.82
N GLN A 33 12.57 -28.35 -6.35
CA GLN A 33 14.01 -28.57 -6.44
C GLN A 33 14.42 -29.86 -5.70
N PHE A 34 13.94 -30.06 -4.47
CA PHE A 34 14.36 -31.19 -3.64
C PHE A 34 13.61 -32.50 -3.91
N GLU A 35 12.38 -32.43 -4.41
CA GLU A 35 11.60 -33.62 -4.79
C GLU A 35 12.36 -34.51 -5.80
N GLY A 36 13.04 -33.89 -6.77
CA GLY A 36 13.87 -34.59 -7.75
C GLY A 36 15.11 -35.27 -7.14
N GLU A 37 15.72 -34.65 -6.13
CA GLU A 37 16.92 -35.19 -5.47
C GLU A 37 16.56 -36.31 -4.47
N LEU A 38 15.39 -36.21 -3.82
CA LEU A 38 14.85 -37.23 -2.90
C LEU A 38 14.52 -38.55 -3.59
N ALA A 39 14.06 -38.51 -4.85
CA ALA A 39 13.67 -39.70 -5.61
C ALA A 39 14.81 -40.72 -5.79
N GLY A 40 16.07 -40.29 -5.65
CA GLY A 40 17.25 -41.15 -5.76
C GLY A 40 17.63 -41.89 -4.46
N LEU A 41 16.93 -41.64 -3.36
CA LEU A 41 17.25 -42.22 -2.04
C LEU A 41 16.49 -43.51 -1.76
N GLU A 42 17.05 -44.35 -0.89
CA GLU A 42 16.30 -45.49 -0.34
C GLU A 42 15.12 -45.02 0.51
N GLN A 43 14.05 -45.82 0.56
CA GLN A 43 12.76 -45.43 1.13
C GLN A 43 12.84 -44.86 2.54
N ARG A 44 13.71 -45.42 3.40
CA ARG A 44 13.88 -44.94 4.78
C ARG A 44 14.50 -43.54 4.82
N ASP A 45 15.55 -43.32 4.03
CA ASP A 45 16.26 -42.03 3.99
C ASP A 45 15.45 -40.98 3.25
N HIS A 46 14.72 -41.36 2.21
CA HIS A 46 13.74 -40.50 1.55
C HIS A 46 12.72 -39.97 2.56
N LEU A 47 12.04 -40.85 3.31
CA LEU A 47 11.02 -40.42 4.27
C LEU A 47 11.60 -39.54 5.40
N ARG A 48 12.82 -39.85 5.87
CA ARG A 48 13.51 -39.04 6.89
C ARG A 48 13.78 -37.63 6.36
N VAL A 49 14.50 -37.53 5.24
CA VAL A 49 14.94 -36.25 4.69
C VAL A 49 13.74 -35.43 4.18
N ALA A 50 12.74 -36.07 3.57
CA ALA A 50 11.50 -35.39 3.18
C ALA A 50 10.74 -34.84 4.39
N GLY A 51 10.71 -35.57 5.51
CA GLY A 51 10.14 -35.08 6.76
C GLY A 51 10.86 -33.83 7.26
N ASP A 52 12.19 -33.85 7.26
CA ASP A 52 13.02 -32.71 7.68
C ASP A 52 12.80 -31.49 6.77
N ILE A 53 12.69 -31.70 5.44
CA ILE A 53 12.37 -30.63 4.47
C ILE A 53 10.99 -30.03 4.77
N LEU A 54 9.97 -30.85 4.98
CA LEU A 54 8.61 -30.38 5.21
C LEU A 54 8.49 -29.55 6.50
N VAL A 55 9.23 -29.92 7.55
CA VAL A 55 9.30 -29.12 8.78
C VAL A 55 9.89 -27.74 8.51
N GLN A 56 10.98 -27.67 7.73
CA GLN A 56 11.61 -26.39 7.39
C GLN A 56 10.74 -25.54 6.47
N LEU A 57 10.06 -26.14 5.48
CA LEU A 57 9.10 -25.42 4.63
C LEU A 57 7.93 -24.87 5.45
N ALA A 58 7.43 -25.62 6.43
CA ALA A 58 6.37 -25.16 7.30
C ALA A 58 6.81 -23.95 8.15
N GLY A 59 8.02 -24.00 8.72
CA GLY A 59 8.60 -22.86 9.44
C GLY A 59 8.78 -21.63 8.55
N LEU A 60 9.29 -21.81 7.33
CA LEU A 60 9.41 -20.71 6.36
C LEU A 60 8.05 -20.10 6.01
N CYS A 61 7.01 -20.92 5.83
CA CYS A 61 5.64 -20.44 5.60
C CYS A 61 5.09 -19.65 6.78
N GLU A 62 5.36 -20.09 8.02
CA GLU A 62 4.97 -19.40 9.24
C GLU A 62 5.62 -18.01 9.30
N THR A 63 6.96 -17.94 9.20
CA THR A 63 7.68 -16.66 9.21
C THR A 63 7.22 -15.72 8.09
N LYS A 64 7.00 -16.27 6.89
CA LYS A 64 6.46 -15.50 5.77
C LYS A 64 5.06 -14.95 6.07
N ALA A 65 4.18 -15.76 6.66
CA ALA A 65 2.82 -15.34 6.98
C ALA A 65 2.83 -14.24 8.05
N ASP A 66 3.68 -14.37 9.07
CA ASP A 66 3.80 -13.37 10.14
C ASP A 66 4.25 -12.00 9.59
N LEU A 67 5.28 -11.97 8.75
CA LEU A 67 5.78 -10.73 8.14
C LEU A 67 4.74 -10.08 7.22
N LEU A 68 4.14 -10.86 6.31
CA LEU A 68 3.10 -10.35 5.42
C LEU A 68 1.88 -9.83 6.18
N TRP A 69 1.60 -10.44 7.33
CA TRP A 69 0.51 -10.01 8.20
C TRP A 69 0.84 -8.70 8.91
N GLU A 70 2.04 -8.56 9.46
CA GLU A 70 2.55 -7.32 10.07
C GLU A 70 2.54 -6.17 9.06
N ASP A 71 3.11 -6.37 7.86
CA ASP A 71 3.10 -5.40 6.76
C ASP A 71 1.69 -4.95 6.39
N TRP A 72 0.75 -5.90 6.31
CA TRP A 72 -0.64 -5.59 6.01
C TRP A 72 -1.28 -4.76 7.12
N GLN A 73 -1.04 -5.11 8.39
CA GLN A 73 -1.56 -4.37 9.54
C GLN A 73 -1.03 -2.94 9.56
N ASP A 74 0.28 -2.76 9.34
CA ASP A 74 0.92 -1.45 9.32
C ASP A 74 0.39 -0.57 8.17
N ALA A 75 0.25 -1.13 6.97
CA ALA A 75 -0.28 -0.41 5.82
C ALA A 75 -1.74 0.04 5.98
N HIS A 76 -2.52 -0.64 6.84
CA HIS A 76 -3.94 -0.37 7.05
C HIS A 76 -4.25 0.19 8.45
N ASN A 77 -3.22 0.58 9.21
CA ASN A 77 -3.39 1.19 10.52
C ASN A 77 -3.78 2.67 10.39
N ALA A 78 -5.06 2.97 10.58
CA ALA A 78 -5.61 4.33 10.53
C ALA A 78 -5.22 5.20 11.75
N GLU A 79 -4.73 4.59 12.83
CA GLU A 79 -4.34 5.28 14.07
C GLU A 79 -2.87 5.74 14.04
N GLY A 80 -2.11 5.34 13.00
CA GLY A 80 -0.69 5.63 12.86
C GLY A 80 0.20 4.72 13.72
N PRO A 81 1.54 4.83 13.60
CA PRO A 81 2.45 3.97 14.34
C PRO A 81 2.24 4.10 15.85
N VAL A 82 1.98 2.98 16.53
CA VAL A 82 1.80 2.93 17.98
C VAL A 82 3.16 3.10 18.64
N MET A 83 3.49 4.33 19.02
CA MET A 83 4.72 4.63 19.75
C MET A 83 4.54 4.27 21.23
N ASP A 84 5.29 3.29 21.72
CA ASP A 84 5.37 3.04 23.16
C ASP A 84 5.98 4.26 23.88
N SER A 85 5.60 4.46 25.13
CA SER A 85 6.04 5.55 26.02
C SER A 85 7.56 5.67 26.15
N GLY A 86 8.30 4.60 25.85
CA GLY A 86 9.78 4.55 25.82
C GLY A 86 10.43 4.74 24.45
N TRP A 87 9.68 4.95 23.36
CA TRP A 87 10.23 5.00 21.99
C TRP A 87 11.28 6.12 21.79
N LEU A 88 11.16 7.21 22.54
CA LEU A 88 12.10 8.34 22.53
C LEU A 88 13.18 8.26 23.63
N GLU A 89 13.14 7.25 24.48
CA GLU A 89 14.02 7.10 25.63
C GLU A 89 15.46 6.82 25.14
N GLY A 90 16.29 7.85 25.11
CA GLY A 90 17.66 7.82 24.57
C GLY A 90 17.89 8.73 23.36
N MET A 91 16.82 9.15 22.66
CA MET A 91 16.89 10.12 21.55
C MET A 91 16.71 11.57 22.06
N THR A 92 16.01 11.76 23.17
CA THR A 92 15.84 13.09 23.79
C THR A 92 17.04 13.46 24.66
N ARG A 93 18.17 13.79 24.05
CA ARG A 93 19.21 14.55 24.77
C ARG A 93 18.74 15.99 24.91
N GLN A 94 18.35 16.33 26.14
CA GLN A 94 18.34 17.68 26.72
C GLN A 94 17.51 18.71 25.94
N THR A 95 16.30 18.95 26.43
CA THR A 95 15.42 20.05 26.02
C THR A 95 16.20 21.36 25.95
N GLN A 96 16.36 21.90 24.75
CA GLN A 96 16.77 23.29 24.56
C GLN A 96 15.51 24.13 24.74
N GLU A 97 15.44 24.86 25.84
CA GLU A 97 14.35 25.80 26.10
C GLU A 97 14.52 26.98 25.13
N LEU A 98 13.66 27.04 24.10
CA LEU A 98 13.60 28.17 23.17
C LEU A 98 12.60 29.18 23.73
N ASP A 99 13.09 30.36 24.11
CA ASP A 99 12.22 31.49 24.45
C ASP A 99 11.59 32.03 23.16
N PHE A 100 10.31 31.72 22.96
CA PHE A 100 9.55 32.16 21.79
C PHE A 100 9.30 33.67 21.78
N SER A 101 9.59 34.40 22.87
CA SER A 101 9.36 35.84 22.97
C SER A 101 10.13 36.64 21.91
N GLU A 102 11.29 36.15 21.46
CA GLU A 102 12.05 36.77 20.35
C GLU A 102 11.53 36.36 18.95
N LEU A 103 10.85 35.22 18.82
CA LEU A 103 10.29 34.73 17.55
C LEU A 103 8.95 35.38 17.19
N VAL A 104 8.16 35.83 18.18
CA VAL A 104 6.86 36.49 17.94
C VAL A 104 7.02 38.00 17.71
N ASN A 105 8.19 38.58 18.01
CA ASN A 105 8.43 40.01 17.84
C ASN A 105 8.88 40.37 16.41
N ARG A 106 8.15 39.91 15.39
CA ARG A 106 8.24 40.53 14.06
C ARG A 106 7.52 41.86 14.13
N SER A 107 8.29 42.95 14.19
CA SER A 107 7.75 44.27 13.91
C SER A 107 7.10 44.24 12.53
N TYR A 108 5.77 44.34 12.51
CA TYR A 108 5.00 44.63 11.30
C TYR A 108 5.42 46.02 10.80
N HIS A 109 6.47 46.07 9.99
CA HIS A 109 6.70 47.19 9.11
C HIS A 109 5.88 46.93 7.85
N PRO A 110 4.82 47.71 7.56
CA PRO A 110 4.10 47.60 6.30
C PRO A 110 5.03 48.14 5.21
N SER A 111 5.89 47.28 4.67
CA SER A 111 6.71 47.62 3.51
C SER A 111 5.86 47.44 2.26
N ARG A 112 5.27 48.56 1.84
CA ARG A 112 5.17 49.03 0.45
C ARG A 112 4.44 48.11 -0.54
N GLU A 113 3.23 48.55 -0.87
CA GLU A 113 2.58 48.44 -2.19
C GLU A 113 3.37 47.63 -3.23
N ARG A 114 2.98 46.37 -3.40
CA ARG A 114 3.17 45.65 -4.66
C ARG A 114 1.80 45.44 -5.26
N SER A 115 1.66 46.02 -6.45
CA SER A 115 0.49 46.03 -7.31
C SER A 115 -0.16 44.66 -7.43
N SER A 116 -1.47 44.66 -7.26
CA SER A 116 -2.38 43.57 -7.64
C SER A 116 -2.19 43.28 -9.13
N GLU A 117 -1.60 42.12 -9.42
CA GLU A 117 -1.80 41.45 -10.70
C GLU A 117 -2.86 40.37 -10.46
N GLU A 118 -4.06 40.75 -10.88
CA GLU A 118 -5.22 39.93 -11.19
C GLU A 118 -4.78 38.69 -12.00
N ASN A 119 -4.60 37.57 -11.32
CA ASN A 119 -4.68 36.25 -11.93
C ASN A 119 -5.95 35.62 -11.38
N ALA A 120 -7.00 35.69 -12.19
CA ALA A 120 -8.20 34.90 -12.02
C ALA A 120 -7.83 33.42 -12.27
N ASP A 121 -7.45 32.72 -11.20
CA ASP A 121 -7.46 31.25 -11.20
C ASP A 121 -8.94 30.82 -11.17
N GLU A 122 -9.51 30.59 -12.36
CA GLU A 122 -10.87 30.10 -12.55
C GLU A 122 -11.06 28.61 -12.16
N ASP A 123 -10.06 27.95 -11.58
CA ASP A 123 -10.13 26.51 -11.22
C ASP A 123 -9.87 26.20 -9.74
N SER A 124 -9.82 27.22 -8.87
CA SER A 124 -9.73 27.02 -7.41
C SER A 124 -11.08 27.26 -6.73
N VAL A 125 -11.86 26.19 -6.56
CA VAL A 125 -13.09 26.17 -5.72
C VAL A 125 -12.70 25.93 -4.26
N VAL A 126 -11.86 26.79 -3.70
CA VAL A 126 -11.58 26.78 -2.26
C VAL A 126 -12.02 28.12 -1.68
N GLY A 127 -13.30 28.17 -1.32
CA GLY A 127 -13.88 29.26 -0.53
C GLY A 127 -14.01 28.85 0.93
N ASP A 128 -13.89 29.81 1.84
CA ASP A 128 -14.22 29.62 3.25
C ASP A 128 -15.70 29.21 3.38
N VAL A 129 -15.95 28.00 3.86
CA VAL A 129 -17.30 27.50 4.12
C VAL A 129 -17.57 27.59 5.62
N ASP A 130 -18.66 28.26 5.97
CA ASP A 130 -19.11 28.36 7.35
C ASP A 130 -19.42 26.97 7.93
N LYS A 131 -18.91 26.72 9.13
CA LYS A 131 -18.98 25.40 9.77
C LYS A 131 -20.42 24.97 10.06
N MET A 132 -21.33 25.91 10.33
CA MET A 132 -22.74 25.58 10.54
C MET A 132 -23.42 25.16 9.23
N SER A 133 -23.10 25.82 8.12
CA SER A 133 -23.58 25.40 6.80
C SER A 133 -23.11 23.99 6.40
N LEU A 134 -21.93 23.56 6.84
CA LEU A 134 -21.47 22.17 6.64
C LEU A 134 -22.27 21.17 7.47
N PHE A 135 -22.61 21.50 8.71
CA PHE A 135 -23.43 20.61 9.54
C PHE A 135 -24.86 20.48 9.01
N ASP A 136 -25.47 21.58 8.57
CA ASP A 136 -26.80 21.56 7.96
C ASP A 136 -26.82 20.73 6.66
N MET A 137 -25.73 20.76 5.88
CA MET A 137 -25.57 19.94 4.67
C MET A 137 -25.40 18.44 5.01
N ILE A 138 -24.65 18.12 6.06
CA ILE A 138 -24.47 16.74 6.53
C ILE A 138 -25.79 16.18 7.06
N ASP A 139 -26.56 16.98 7.80
CA ASP A 139 -27.89 16.59 8.28
C ASP A 139 -28.87 16.38 7.13
N ALA A 140 -28.81 17.22 6.08
CA ALA A 140 -29.56 17.01 4.85
C ALA A 140 -29.14 15.73 4.10
N LEU A 141 -27.85 15.35 4.12
CA LEU A 141 -27.38 14.09 3.53
C LEU A 141 -27.92 12.83 4.23
N ASN A 142 -28.41 12.98 5.46
CA ASN A 142 -29.04 11.90 6.22
C ASN A 142 -30.50 11.65 5.78
N ASP A 143 -31.06 12.49 4.90
CA ASP A 143 -32.34 12.23 4.25
C ASP A 143 -32.25 11.04 3.30
N ALA A 144 -33.14 10.07 3.51
CA ALA A 144 -33.20 8.82 2.76
C ALA A 144 -33.38 9.00 1.25
N ASP A 145 -33.91 10.15 0.82
CA ASP A 145 -34.11 10.50 -0.59
C ASP A 145 -32.81 10.90 -1.31
N LEU A 146 -31.89 11.60 -0.63
CA LEU A 146 -30.55 11.90 -1.19
C LEU A 146 -29.67 10.65 -1.21
N LYS A 147 -29.76 9.81 -0.17
CA LYS A 147 -29.07 8.51 -0.14
C LYS A 147 -29.56 7.58 -1.25
N SER A 148 -30.86 7.57 -1.55
CA SER A 148 -31.42 6.76 -2.63
C SER A 148 -31.08 7.31 -4.02
N GLN A 149 -30.98 8.64 -4.20
CA GLN A 149 -30.41 9.24 -5.41
C GLN A 149 -28.94 8.88 -5.61
N ALA A 150 -28.10 8.98 -4.56
CA ALA A 150 -26.69 8.61 -4.64
C ALA A 150 -26.50 7.11 -4.94
N LEU A 151 -27.30 6.24 -4.33
CA LEU A 151 -27.34 4.81 -4.63
C LEU A 151 -27.85 4.51 -6.05
N ALA A 152 -28.78 5.30 -6.57
CA ALA A 152 -29.27 5.16 -7.94
C ALA A 152 -28.17 5.52 -8.96
N VAL A 153 -27.34 6.53 -8.67
CA VAL A 153 -26.19 6.89 -9.51
C VAL A 153 -25.11 5.80 -9.45
N SER A 154 -24.83 5.23 -8.27
CA SER A 154 -23.81 4.16 -8.16
C SER A 154 -24.18 2.86 -8.87
N HIS A 155 -25.47 2.60 -9.07
CA HIS A 155 -25.95 1.43 -9.83
C HIS A 155 -26.21 1.71 -11.31
N ALA A 156 -26.12 2.98 -11.74
CA ALA A 156 -26.32 3.39 -13.14
C ALA A 156 -25.01 3.37 -13.95
N GLU A 157 -23.86 3.22 -13.31
CA GLU A 157 -22.59 3.10 -14.01
C GLU A 157 -22.50 1.74 -14.70
N ASN A 158 -22.62 1.74 -16.02
CA ASN A 158 -22.47 0.54 -16.82
C ASN A 158 -20.99 0.17 -16.94
N ILE A 159 -20.42 -0.43 -15.90
CA ILE A 159 -19.02 -0.89 -15.84
C ILE A 159 -18.66 -1.73 -17.08
N SER A 160 -19.63 -2.49 -17.62
CA SER A 160 -19.40 -3.29 -18.82
C SER A 160 -19.14 -2.45 -20.07
N ASP A 161 -19.78 -1.30 -20.20
CA ASP A 161 -19.53 -0.38 -21.32
C ASP A 161 -18.18 0.31 -21.17
N TRP A 162 -17.76 0.62 -19.94
CA TRP A 162 -16.44 1.20 -19.64
C TRP A 162 -15.32 0.22 -19.95
N VAL A 163 -15.46 -1.04 -19.54
CA VAL A 163 -14.51 -2.11 -19.84
C VAL A 163 -14.40 -2.32 -21.34
N LYS A 164 -15.52 -2.31 -22.08
CA LYS A 164 -15.50 -2.41 -23.55
C LYS A 164 -14.83 -1.20 -24.22
N ALA A 165 -15.10 0.00 -23.73
CA ALA A 165 -14.53 1.22 -24.28
C ALA A 165 -13.00 1.28 -24.05
N LEU A 166 -12.53 0.88 -22.87
CA LEU A 166 -11.10 0.77 -22.55
C LEU A 166 -10.43 -0.31 -23.40
N ALA A 167 -11.03 -1.50 -23.50
CA ALA A 167 -10.48 -2.60 -24.31
C ALA A 167 -10.39 -2.23 -25.80
N ALA A 168 -11.31 -1.40 -26.32
CA ALA A 168 -11.27 -0.93 -27.70
C ALA A 168 -10.16 0.10 -27.99
N LYS A 169 -9.57 0.71 -26.95
CA LYS A 169 -8.52 1.73 -27.04
C LYS A 169 -7.15 1.25 -26.59
N GLN A 170 -7.10 0.09 -25.93
CA GLN A 170 -5.87 -0.53 -25.48
C GLN A 170 -5.09 -1.11 -26.68
N GLU A 171 -3.83 -0.70 -26.81
CA GLU A 171 -2.88 -1.27 -27.76
C GLU A 171 -1.97 -2.29 -27.09
N GLU A 172 -1.29 -3.13 -27.88
CA GLU A 172 -0.38 -4.17 -27.40
C GLU A 172 0.95 -3.61 -26.86
N SER A 173 1.21 -2.32 -27.08
CA SER A 173 2.35 -1.58 -26.54
C SER A 173 2.01 -0.85 -25.24
N PRO A 174 3.00 -0.56 -24.36
CA PRO A 174 2.77 0.22 -23.16
C PRO A 174 2.24 1.62 -23.48
N GLN A 175 1.06 1.96 -22.96
CA GLN A 175 0.44 3.27 -23.13
C GLN A 175 0.34 3.98 -21.77
N ARG A 176 0.51 5.31 -21.75
CA ARG A 176 0.26 6.10 -20.54
C ARG A 176 -1.23 6.28 -20.37
N LEU A 177 -1.69 6.20 -19.13
CA LEU A 177 -3.12 6.25 -18.79
C LEU A 177 -3.78 7.57 -19.24
N VAL A 178 -3.03 8.68 -19.21
CA VAL A 178 -3.48 10.00 -19.69
C VAL A 178 -3.80 10.02 -21.20
N ASP A 179 -3.08 9.23 -22.00
CA ASP A 179 -3.29 9.18 -23.45
C ASP A 179 -4.58 8.40 -23.77
N ILE A 180 -4.85 7.34 -23.01
CA ILE A 180 -6.10 6.56 -23.12
C ILE A 180 -7.30 7.42 -22.68
N GLN A 181 -7.15 8.21 -21.62
CA GLN A 181 -8.18 9.12 -21.13
C GLN A 181 -8.53 10.21 -22.15
N GLN A 182 -7.55 10.78 -22.86
CA GLN A 182 -7.82 11.77 -23.91
C GLN A 182 -8.52 11.17 -25.14
N GLN A 183 -8.29 9.89 -25.43
CA GLN A 183 -8.93 9.18 -26.55
C GLN A 183 -10.37 8.78 -26.25
N LEU A 184 -10.66 8.49 -24.97
CA LEU A 184 -12.01 8.31 -24.46
C LEU A 184 -12.58 9.71 -24.20
N LYS A 185 -13.17 10.36 -25.22
CA LYS A 185 -13.94 11.59 -25.01
C LYS A 185 -15.04 11.31 -23.98
N THR A 186 -14.76 11.55 -22.70
CA THR A 186 -15.75 11.48 -21.64
C THR A 186 -16.76 12.59 -21.93
N PRO A 187 -18.07 12.30 -21.99
CA PRO A 187 -19.05 13.37 -22.11
C PRO A 187 -18.85 14.29 -20.90
N GLU A 188 -18.55 15.56 -21.17
CA GLU A 188 -18.59 16.58 -20.14
C GLU A 188 -19.98 16.54 -19.51
N ARG A 189 -20.00 16.52 -18.17
CA ARG A 189 -21.22 16.70 -17.38
C ARG A 189 -21.74 18.08 -17.72
N ASP A 190 -22.69 18.16 -18.66
CA ASP A 190 -23.57 19.32 -18.73
C ASP A 190 -24.27 19.45 -17.37
N THR A 191 -24.08 20.62 -16.78
CA THR A 191 -24.63 21.11 -15.50
C THR A 191 -26.13 20.92 -15.35
#